data_AF-A0A7S2J358-F1
#
_entry.id   AF-A0A7S2J358-F1
#
_cell.length_a   1.000
_cell.length_b   1.000
_cell.length_c   1.000
_cell.angle_alpha   90.00
_cell.angle_beta   90.00
_cell.angle_gamma   90.00
#
_symmetry.space_group_name_H-M   'P 1'
#
loop_
_entity.id
_entity.type
_entity.pdbx_description
1 polymer ?
#
loop_
_entity_poly.entity_id
_entity_poly.type
_entity_poly.pdbx_seq_one_letter_code
_entity_poly.pdbx_strand_id
1 'polypeptide(L)'
;RIFRILRVLRVMKLVRYVPTLAHLLSVVGRTLASLKWIMLLIFLFNVIFAILGQQLFGGMMNSGIQGKSALLYNNFDTIDEALLTTFQLLTGDNWNYIMYEAMSGTAPWTC
;
A
#
# COMPACT_ATOMS: atom_id res chain seq x y z
N ARG A 1 15.99 -1.75 17.78
CA ARG A 1 15.86 -1.29 16.37
C ARG A 1 15.14 0.06 16.27
N ILE A 2 14.04 0.29 17.00
CA ILE A 2 13.34 1.59 17.10
C ILE A 2 14.23 2.78 17.47
N PHE A 3 15.20 2.63 18.38
CA PHE A 3 16.16 3.71 18.72
C PHE A 3 17.07 4.16 17.55
N ARG A 4 17.29 3.32 16.52
CA ARG A 4 17.98 3.73 15.28
C ARG A 4 17.07 4.60 14.41
N ILE A 5 15.78 4.28 14.33
CA ILE A 5 14.78 5.06 13.56
C ILE A 5 14.58 6.44 14.22
N LEU A 6 14.53 6.50 15.55
CA LEU A 6 14.48 7.76 16.29
C LEU A 6 15.71 8.66 16.05
N ARG A 7 16.88 8.09 15.73
CA ARG A 7 18.05 8.88 15.31
C ARG A 7 17.88 9.47 13.91
N VAL A 8 17.24 8.77 12.97
CA VAL A 8 16.95 9.30 11.63
C VAL A 8 15.95 10.47 11.70
N LEU A 9 14.94 10.38 12.59
CA LEU A 9 14.07 11.50 12.92
C LEU A 9 14.81 12.73 13.47
N ARG A 10 15.98 12.56 14.11
CA ARG A 10 16.83 13.70 14.50
C ARG A 10 17.47 14.39 13.29
N VAL A 11 17.71 13.69 12.18
CA VAL A 11 18.17 14.32 10.92
C VAL A 11 17.10 15.23 10.32
N MET A 12 15.80 14.95 10.55
CA MET A 12 14.74 15.90 10.22
C MET A 12 14.81 17.20 11.04
N LYS A 13 15.47 17.21 12.21
CA LYS A 13 15.78 18.47 12.90
C LYS A 13 16.81 19.27 12.11
N LEU A 14 17.79 18.64 11.47
CA LEU A 14 18.79 19.29 10.61
C LEU A 14 18.13 20.06 9.46
N VAL A 15 17.01 19.53 8.94
CA VAL A 15 16.19 20.19 7.92
C VAL A 15 15.61 21.53 8.40
N ARG A 16 15.30 21.69 9.69
CA ARG A 16 14.86 22.98 10.26
C ARG A 16 15.96 24.03 10.31
N TYR A 17 17.24 23.64 10.28
CA TYR A 17 18.35 24.58 10.25
C TYR A 17 18.66 25.09 8.84
N VAL A 18 18.15 24.42 7.80
CA VAL A 18 18.26 24.88 6.41
C VAL A 18 16.93 25.53 5.99
N PRO A 19 16.83 26.87 5.95
CA PRO A 19 15.56 27.57 5.78
C PRO A 19 14.87 27.23 4.45
N THR A 20 15.63 26.99 3.38
CA THR A 20 15.11 26.56 2.07
C THR A 20 14.39 25.22 2.15
N LEU A 21 14.98 24.23 2.83
CA LEU A 21 14.41 22.88 2.93
C LEU A 21 13.22 22.85 3.90
N ALA A 22 13.28 23.64 4.97
CA ALA A 22 12.14 23.85 5.87
C ALA A 22 10.95 24.50 5.13
N HIS A 23 11.21 25.48 4.25
CA HIS A 23 10.18 26.09 3.43
C HIS A 23 9.53 25.06 2.49
N LEU A 24 10.32 24.26 1.77
CA LEU A 24 9.81 23.21 0.89
C LEU A 24 8.93 22.20 1.64
N LEU A 25 9.37 21.69 2.79
CA LEU A 25 8.55 20.79 3.61
C LEU A 25 7.26 21.44 4.10
N SER A 26 7.29 22.74 4.42
CA SER A 26 6.06 23.46 4.83
C SER A 26 5.07 23.61 3.69
N VAL A 27 5.55 23.78 2.44
CA VAL A 27 4.71 23.81 1.25
C VAL A 27 4.12 22.42 0.99
N VAL A 28 4.94 21.35 1.06
CA VAL A 28 4.47 19.96 0.94
C VAL A 28 3.42 19.62 2.02
N GLY A 29 3.62 20.06 3.26
CA GLY A 29 2.63 19.86 4.32
C GLY A 29 1.30 20.58 4.03
N ARG A 30 1.37 21.82 3.51
CA ARG A 30 0.17 22.57 3.11
C ARG A 30 -0.56 21.93 1.93
N THR A 31 0.16 21.42 0.93
CA THR A 31 -0.47 20.73 -0.21
C THR A 31 -1.14 19.42 0.24
N LEU A 32 -0.51 18.63 1.10
CA LEU A 32 -1.12 17.43 1.68
C LEU A 32 -2.39 17.76 2.48
N ALA A 33 -2.39 18.84 3.26
CA ALA A 33 -3.57 19.28 4.00
C ALA A 33 -4.74 19.68 3.08
N SER A 34 -4.44 20.30 1.93
CA SER A 34 -5.44 20.62 0.90
C SER A 34 -6.03 19.38 0.23
N LEU A 35 -5.26 18.28 0.15
CA LEU A 35 -5.69 17.01 -0.45
C LEU A 35 -6.45 16.08 0.52
N LYS A 36 -6.73 16.52 1.77
CA LYS A 36 -7.35 15.67 2.80
C LYS A 36 -8.65 14.99 2.36
N TRP A 37 -9.49 15.70 1.60
CA TRP A 37 -10.79 15.18 1.15
C TRP A 37 -10.63 14.12 0.06
N ILE A 38 -9.64 14.30 -0.82
CA ILE A 38 -9.31 13.34 -1.86
C ILE A 38 -8.70 12.08 -1.23
N MET A 39 -7.79 12.23 -0.25
CA MET A 39 -7.24 11.09 0.49
C MET A 39 -8.33 10.27 1.19
N LEU A 40 -9.32 10.94 1.81
CA LEU A 40 -10.45 10.26 2.42
C LEU A 40 -11.28 9.47 1.40
N LEU A 41 -11.52 10.07 0.22
CA LEU A 41 -12.26 9.41 -0.86
C LEU A 41 -11.51 8.18 -1.39
N ILE A 42 -10.19 8.30 -1.62
CA ILE A 42 -9.34 7.18 -2.06
C ILE A 42 -9.33 6.08 -0.99
N PHE A 43 -9.26 6.45 0.29
CA PHE A 43 -9.31 5.48 1.38
C PHE A 43 -10.63 4.71 1.42
N LEU A 44 -11.77 5.40 1.27
CA LEU A 44 -13.08 4.76 1.21
C LEU A 44 -13.22 3.83 0.01
N PHE A 45 -12.77 4.28 -1.17
CA PHE A 45 -12.72 3.47 -2.38
C PHE A 45 -11.90 2.20 -2.15
N ASN A 46 -10.72 2.33 -1.55
CA ASN A 46 -9.85 1.21 -1.24
C ASN A 46 -10.52 0.18 -0.31
N VAL A 47 -11.25 0.62 0.73
CA VAL A 47 -12.00 -0.29 1.61
C VAL A 47 -13.07 -1.09 0.87
N ILE A 48 -13.81 -0.45 -0.05
CA ILE A 48 -14.85 -1.13 -0.83
C ILE A 48 -14.22 -2.22 -1.72
N PHE A 49 -13.13 -1.90 -2.41
CA PHE A 49 -12.43 -2.84 -3.28
C PHE A 49 -11.73 -3.95 -2.50
N ALA A 50 -11.22 -3.68 -1.30
CA ALA A 50 -10.65 -4.69 -0.43
C ALA A 50 -11.70 -5.74 0.00
N ILE A 51 -12.91 -5.30 0.38
CA ILE A 51 -14.01 -6.20 0.74
C ILE A 51 -14.48 -7.02 -0.47
N LEU A 52 -14.60 -6.38 -1.64
CA LEU A 52 -14.92 -7.09 -2.88
C LEU A 52 -13.84 -8.12 -3.23
N GLY A 53 -12.56 -7.75 -3.12
CA GLY A 53 -11.44 -8.64 -3.38
C GLY A 53 -11.41 -9.84 -2.45
N GLN A 54 -11.73 -9.68 -1.17
CA GLN A 54 -11.87 -10.79 -0.23
C GLN A 54 -12.98 -11.77 -0.61
N GLN A 55 -14.12 -11.27 -1.10
CA GLN A 55 -15.23 -12.13 -1.54
C GLN A 55 -14.91 -12.87 -2.85
N LEU A 56 -14.11 -12.25 -3.73
CA LEU A 56 -13.80 -12.77 -5.05
C LEU A 56 -12.53 -13.61 -5.14
N PHE A 57 -11.55 -13.37 -4.26
CA PHE A 57 -10.20 -13.96 -4.34
C PHE A 57 -9.73 -14.60 -3.02
N GLY A 58 -10.55 -14.54 -1.95
CA GLY A 58 -10.21 -15.11 -0.66
C GLY A 58 -9.92 -16.61 -0.75
N GLY A 59 -8.75 -17.03 -0.26
CA GLY A 59 -8.28 -18.41 -0.24
C GLY A 59 -7.79 -18.97 -1.58
N MET A 60 -7.87 -18.20 -2.68
CA MET A 60 -7.56 -18.68 -4.03
C MET A 60 -6.16 -18.30 -4.51
N MET A 61 -5.52 -17.29 -3.90
CA MET A 61 -4.18 -16.81 -4.25
C MET A 61 -3.04 -17.51 -3.48
N ASN A 62 -3.29 -18.73 -2.97
CA ASN A 62 -2.33 -19.52 -2.21
C ASN A 62 -1.80 -20.72 -3.02
N SER A 63 -1.53 -20.50 -4.31
CA SER A 63 -1.12 -21.54 -5.25
C SER A 63 0.37 -21.86 -5.11
N GLY A 64 0.68 -22.62 -4.05
CA GLY A 64 1.83 -23.50 -3.90
C GLY A 64 3.06 -23.29 -4.80
N ILE A 65 3.98 -22.43 -4.37
CA ILE A 65 5.41 -22.66 -4.60
C ILE A 65 6.10 -22.76 -3.25
N GLN A 66 6.54 -23.97 -2.91
CA GLN A 66 7.44 -24.25 -1.79
C GLN A 66 8.66 -23.32 -1.88
N GLY A 67 8.80 -22.40 -0.93
CA GLY A 67 10.10 -21.77 -0.68
C GLY A 67 10.10 -20.28 -0.39
N LYS A 68 9.01 -19.54 -0.62
CA LYS A 68 8.82 -18.17 -0.13
C LYS A 68 7.36 -17.81 -0.37
N SER A 69 6.59 -17.58 0.71
CA SER A 69 5.35 -16.80 0.62
C SER A 69 5.67 -15.58 -0.24
N ALA A 70 5.07 -15.47 -1.41
CA ALA A 70 5.29 -14.36 -2.30
C ALA A 70 4.60 -13.13 -1.70
N LEU A 71 5.28 -12.57 -0.70
CA LEU A 71 4.93 -11.45 0.15
C LEU A 71 3.67 -11.70 0.97
N LEU A 72 3.84 -11.74 2.29
CA LEU A 72 2.80 -11.94 3.32
C LEU A 72 1.55 -11.04 3.14
N TYR A 73 1.63 -9.98 2.33
CA TYR A 73 0.60 -8.96 2.19
C TYR A 73 0.07 -8.78 0.75
N ASN A 74 0.25 -9.76 -0.15
CA ASN A 74 -0.28 -9.75 -1.52
C ASN A 74 -1.42 -10.78 -1.71
N ASN A 75 -2.34 -10.86 -0.76
CA ASN A 75 -3.45 -11.80 -0.80
C ASN A 75 -4.75 -11.12 -0.32
N PHE A 76 -5.88 -11.80 -0.51
CA PHE A 76 -7.20 -11.33 -0.11
C PHE A 76 -7.85 -12.22 0.95
N ASP A 77 -7.05 -12.91 1.78
CA ASP A 77 -7.57 -13.83 2.80
C ASP A 77 -8.13 -13.09 4.01
N THR A 78 -7.43 -12.03 4.44
CA THR A 78 -7.83 -11.15 5.55
C THR A 78 -8.07 -9.71 5.08
N ILE A 79 -8.86 -8.94 5.83
CA ILE A 79 -9.20 -7.54 5.46
C ILE A 79 -7.96 -6.65 5.45
N ASP A 80 -7.03 -6.86 6.38
CA ASP A 80 -5.79 -6.08 6.47
C ASP A 80 -4.84 -6.35 5.30
N GLU A 81 -4.71 -7.60 4.88
CA GLU A 81 -3.95 -7.99 3.69
C GLU A 81 -4.66 -7.50 2.41
N ALA A 82 -5.98 -7.63 2.32
CA ALA A 82 -6.77 -7.14 1.19
C ALA A 82 -6.67 -5.61 1.03
N LEU A 83 -6.66 -4.85 2.14
CA LEU A 83 -6.53 -3.39 2.13
C LEU A 83 -5.14 -2.95 1.65
N LEU A 84 -4.09 -3.63 2.09
CA LEU A 84 -2.72 -3.38 1.64
C LEU A 84 -2.51 -3.77 0.18
N THR A 85 -3.03 -4.93 -0.23
CA THR A 85 -2.98 -5.41 -1.63
C THR A 85 -3.70 -4.45 -2.57
N THR A 86 -4.90 -3.98 -2.19
CA THR A 86 -5.68 -3.01 -2.98
C THR A 86 -5.02 -1.63 -3.01
N PHE A 87 -4.40 -1.20 -1.91
CA PHE A 87 -3.59 0.01 -1.90
C PHE A 87 -2.40 -0.09 -2.87
N GLN A 88 -1.71 -1.23 -2.84
CA GLN A 88 -0.57 -1.51 -3.71
C GLN A 88 -0.96 -1.52 -5.20
N LEU A 89 -2.09 -2.15 -5.53
CA LEU A 89 -2.71 -2.09 -6.86
C LEU A 89 -2.99 -0.65 -7.29
N LEU A 90 -3.55 0.18 -6.39
CA LEU A 90 -3.85 1.59 -6.67
C LEU A 90 -2.59 2.44 -6.90
N THR A 91 -1.48 2.13 -6.22
CA THR A 91 -0.19 2.78 -6.46
C THR A 91 0.56 2.27 -7.69
N GLY A 92 0.09 1.17 -8.30
CA GLY A 92 0.73 0.52 -9.43
C GLY A 92 2.06 -0.16 -9.07
N ASP A 93 2.27 -0.51 -7.80
CA ASP A 93 3.49 -1.20 -7.38
C ASP A 93 3.31 -2.71 -7.48
N ASN A 94 4.14 -3.37 -8.27
CA ASN A 94 4.13 -4.83 -8.44
C ASN A 94 2.72 -5.43 -8.75
N TRP A 95 1.85 -4.67 -9.43
CA TRP A 95 0.48 -5.08 -9.79
C TRP A 95 0.45 -6.28 -10.73
N ASN A 96 1.42 -6.39 -11.65
CA ASN A 96 1.53 -7.50 -12.59
C ASN A 96 1.60 -8.84 -11.85
N TYR A 97 2.35 -8.90 -10.76
CA TYR A 97 2.49 -10.12 -9.97
C TYR A 97 1.15 -10.55 -9.36
N ILE A 98 0.43 -9.60 -8.76
CA ILE A 98 -0.88 -9.82 -8.14
C ILE A 98 -1.89 -10.30 -9.20
N MET A 99 -1.86 -9.71 -10.39
CA MET A 99 -2.71 -10.10 -11.52
C MET A 99 -2.42 -11.55 -11.96
N TYR A 100 -1.15 -11.92 -12.16
CA TYR A 100 -0.81 -13.28 -12.58
C TYR A 100 -1.17 -14.33 -11.52
N GLU A 101 -1.02 -14.00 -10.24
CA GLU A 101 -1.42 -14.87 -9.13
C GLU A 101 -2.95 -15.02 -9.02
N ALA A 102 -3.70 -13.93 -9.24
CA ALA A 102 -5.15 -13.99 -9.31
C ALA A 102 -5.61 -14.86 -10.49
N MET A 103 -5.04 -14.66 -11.68
CA MET A 103 -5.37 -15.44 -12.88
C MET A 103 -5.05 -16.93 -12.76
N SER A 104 -3.97 -17.28 -12.05
CA SER A 104 -3.61 -18.68 -11.80
C SER A 104 -4.51 -19.36 -10.77
N GLY A 105 -4.97 -18.60 -9.76
CA GLY A 105 -5.84 -19.09 -8.69
C GLY A 105 -7.33 -19.17 -9.05
N THR A 106 -7.82 -18.35 -9.98
CA THR A 106 -9.24 -18.29 -10.37
C THR A 106 -9.48 -18.69 -11.82
N ALA A 107 -9.22 -17.79 -12.76
CA ALA A 107 -9.48 -17.97 -14.18
C ALA A 107 -8.69 -16.98 -15.07
N PRO A 108 -8.46 -17.29 -16.36
CA PRO A 108 -7.67 -16.45 -17.26
C PRO A 108 -8.25 -15.05 -17.56
N TRP A 109 -9.54 -14.82 -17.31
CA TRP A 109 -10.19 -13.51 -17.54
C TRP A 109 -10.18 -12.59 -16.31
N THR A 110 -9.61 -13.04 -15.20
CA THR A 110 -9.59 -12.31 -13.93
C THR A 110 -8.45 -11.29 -13.84
N CYS A 111 -8.07 -10.73 -15.01
CA CYS A 111 -7.01 -9.74 -15.17
C CYS A 111 -7.38 -8.36 -14.63
#